data_AF-A0A2M8PRE8-F1
#
_entry.id   AF-A0A2M8PRE8-F1
#
_cell.length_a   1.000
_cell.length_b   1.000
_cell.length_c   1.000
_cell.angle_alpha   90.00
_cell.angle_beta   90.00
_cell.angle_gamma   90.00
#
_symmetry.space_group_name_H-M   'P 1'
#
loop_
_entity.id
_entity.type
_entity.pdbx_description
1 polymer ?
#
loop_
_entity_poly.entity_id
_entity_poly.type
_entity_poly.pdbx_seq_one_letter_code
_entity_poly.pdbx_strand_id
1 'polypeptide(L)' 'MLKPSIEKALNDQINMELSAFYTYLSMSAYFESLSWQGFAAWLRHHAEEEMMHAMKIFDFIHTRRGRVTLLALDAP' A
#
# COMPACT_ATOMS: atom_id res chain seq x y z
N MET A 1 6.31 -8.89 -22.16
CA MET A 1 7.23 -8.04 -21.37
C MET A 1 6.59 -6.67 -21.26
N LEU A 2 6.58 -6.08 -20.07
CA LEU A 2 6.07 -4.71 -19.88
C LEU A 2 6.99 -3.71 -20.58
N LYS A 3 6.42 -2.60 -21.06
CA LYS A 3 7.23 -1.46 -21.48
C LYS A 3 7.94 -0.88 -20.25
N PRO A 4 9.20 -0.43 -20.35
CA PRO A 4 9.93 0.10 -19.19
C PRO A 4 9.18 1.21 -18.44
N SER A 5 8.49 2.10 -19.15
CA SER A 5 7.68 3.16 -18.54
C SER A 5 6.48 2.65 -17.74
N ILE A 6 5.84 1.57 -18.20
CA ILE A 6 4.71 0.95 -17.50
C ILE A 6 5.19 0.15 -16.29
N GLU A 7 6.29 -0.59 -16.42
CA GLU A 7 6.89 -1.31 -15.29
C GLU A 7 7.32 -0.33 -14.18
N LYS A 8 7.91 0.81 -14.55
CA LYS A 8 8.24 1.86 -13.58
C LYS A 8 6.98 2.39 -12.90
N ALA A 9 5.95 2.76 -13.66
CA ALA A 9 4.71 3.30 -13.11
C ALA A 9 4.00 2.30 -12.16
N LEU A 10 4.02 1.01 -12.47
CA LEU A 10 3.45 -0.02 -11.59
C LEU A 10 4.26 -0.19 -10.30
N ASN A 11 5.59 -0.11 -10.37
CA ASN A 11 6.43 -0.11 -9.17
C ASN A 11 6.22 1.14 -8.31
N ASP A 12 6.12 2.32 -8.94
CA ASP A 12 5.80 3.56 -8.26
C ASP A 12 4.41 3.45 -7.59
N GLN A 13 3.43 2.84 -8.26
CA GLN A 13 2.09 2.61 -7.70
C GLN A 13 2.12 1.67 -6.49
N ILE A 14 2.87 0.57 -6.53
CA ILE A 14 3.06 -0.30 -5.34
C ILE A 14 3.52 0.53 -4.14
N ASN A 15 4.47 1.45 -4.35
CA ASN A 15 4.97 2.29 -3.27
C ASN A 15 3.91 3.27 -2.76
N MET A 16 3.06 3.81 -3.63
CA MET A 16 1.92 4.67 -3.24
C MET A 16 0.90 3.89 -2.39
N GLU A 17 0.51 2.69 -2.80
CA GLU A 17 -0.44 1.87 -2.03
C GLU A 17 0.14 1.45 -0.67
N LEU A 18 1.44 1.11 -0.61
CA LEU A 18 2.11 0.78 0.65
C LEU A 18 2.25 2.00 1.58
N SER A 19 2.47 3.20 1.02
CA SER A 19 2.48 4.45 1.78
C SER A 19 1.08 4.79 2.32
N ALA A 20 0.03 4.57 1.53
CA ALA A 20 -1.36 4.72 1.97
C ALA A 20 -1.71 3.72 3.09
N PHE A 21 -1.34 2.45 2.94
CA PHE A 21 -1.45 1.44 4.00
C PHE A 21 -0.80 1.92 5.30
N TYR A 22 0.45 2.39 5.23
CA TYR A 22 1.18 2.79 6.43
C TYR A 22 0.55 4.02 7.10
N THR A 23 0.04 4.95 6.28
CA THR A 23 -0.68 6.14 6.74
C THR A 23 -1.98 5.76 7.45
N TYR A 24 -2.84 4.95 6.84
CA TYR A 24 -4.09 4.51 7.48
C TYR A 24 -3.85 3.68 8.73
N LEU A 25 -2.79 2.86 8.74
CA LEU A 25 -2.40 2.12 9.93
C LEU A 25 -1.96 3.07 11.07
N SER A 26 -1.21 4.13 10.75
CA SER A 26 -0.83 5.17 11.72
C SER A 26 -2.06 5.90 12.27
N MET A 27 -2.99 6.29 11.40
CA MET A 27 -4.25 6.92 11.81
C MET A 27 -5.09 5.98 12.69
N SER A 28 -5.17 4.69 12.34
CA SER A 28 -5.84 3.67 13.16
C SER A 28 -5.25 3.61 14.57
N ALA A 29 -3.92 3.58 14.69
CA ALA A 29 -3.21 3.59 15.98
C ALA A 29 -3.47 4.89 16.77
N TYR A 30 -3.53 6.04 16.10
CA TYR A 30 -3.89 7.31 16.73
C TYR A 30 -5.30 7.25 17.36
N PHE A 31 -6.31 6.78 16.63
CA PHE A 31 -7.67 6.68 17.18
C PHE A 31 -7.81 5.60 18.26
N GLU A 32 -7.05 4.52 18.18
CA GLU A 32 -6.97 3.52 19.25
C GLU A 32 -6.46 4.17 20.55
N SER A 33 -5.44 5.05 20.46
CA SER A 33 -4.89 5.77 21.63
C SER A 33 -5.90 6.72 22.30
N LEU A 34 -6.93 7.15 21.56
CA LEU A 34 -8.04 7.98 22.05
C LEU A 34 -9.25 7.15 22.50
N SER A 35 -9.17 5.81 22.48
CA SER A 35 -10.29 4.89 22.72
C SER A 35 -11.46 5.08 21.74
N TRP A 36 -11.21 5.58 20.53
CA TRP A 36 -12.21 5.77 19.47
C TRP A 36 -12.27 4.55 18.55
N GLN A 37 -12.71 3.42 19.11
CA GLN A 37 -12.62 2.09 18.50
C GLN A 37 -13.28 1.99 17.12
N GLY A 38 -14.39 2.71 16.88
CA GLY A 38 -15.06 2.71 15.58
C GLY A 38 -14.20 3.28 14.45
N PHE A 39 -13.54 4.42 14.70
CA PHE A 39 -12.60 5.02 13.74
C PHE A 39 -11.34 4.17 13.56
N ALA A 40 -10.80 3.65 14.66
CA ALA A 40 -9.63 2.79 14.65
C ALA A 40 -9.87 1.53 13.78
N ALA A 41 -11.00 0.86 13.97
CA ALA A 41 -11.38 -0.32 13.20
C ALA A 41 -11.64 0.01 11.72
N TRP A 42 -12.34 1.12 11.44
CA TRP A 42 -12.60 1.55 10.05
C TRP A 42 -11.30 1.83 9.30
N LEU A 43 -10.37 2.58 9.89
CA LEU A 43 -9.07 2.86 9.27
C LEU A 43 -8.19 1.63 9.14
N ARG A 44 -8.27 0.70 10.10
CA ARG A 44 -7.54 -0.57 9.99
C ARG A 44 -8.03 -1.39 8.80
N HIS A 45 -9.34 -1.42 8.57
CA HIS A 45 -9.91 -2.07 7.39
C HIS A 45 -9.43 -1.42 6.09
N HIS A 46 -9.44 -0.08 6.00
CA HIS A 46 -8.90 0.65 4.84
C HIS A 46 -7.41 0.39 4.61
N ALA A 47 -6.62 0.31 5.68
CA ALA A 47 -5.22 -0.09 5.56
C ALA A 47 -5.10 -1.48 4.89
N GLU A 48 -5.87 -2.47 5.37
CA GLU A 48 -5.89 -3.81 4.77
C GLU A 48 -6.31 -3.81 3.29
N GLU A 49 -7.24 -2.93 2.89
CA GLU A 49 -7.60 -2.74 1.48
C GLU A 49 -6.43 -2.23 0.63
N GLU A 50 -5.68 -1.21 1.09
CA GLU A 50 -4.53 -0.70 0.35
C GLU A 50 -3.38 -1.72 0.27
N MET A 51 -3.19 -2.52 1.32
CA MET A 51 -2.25 -3.65 1.26
C MET A 51 -2.68 -4.66 0.18
N MET A 52 -3.98 -4.97 0.07
CA MET A 52 -4.49 -5.82 -1.01
C MET A 52 -4.29 -5.19 -2.39
N HIS A 53 -4.45 -3.86 -2.53
CA HIS A 53 -4.17 -3.15 -3.79
C HIS A 53 -2.70 -3.29 -4.19
N ALA A 54 -1.78 -3.03 -3.26
CA ALA A 54 -0.33 -3.17 -3.48
C ALA A 54 0.02 -4.60 -3.95
N MET A 55 -0.52 -5.62 -3.27
CA MET A 55 -0.21 -7.02 -3.60
C MET A 55 -0.79 -7.46 -4.95
N LYS A 56 -1.97 -6.98 -5.33
CA LYS A 56 -2.52 -7.24 -6.68
C LYS A 56 -1.60 -6.71 -7.78
N ILE A 57 -1.02 -5.53 -7.59
CA ILE A 57 -0.09 -4.93 -8.57
C ILE A 57 1.24 -5.68 -8.56
N PHE A 58 1.75 -6.01 -7.36
CA PHE A 58 2.96 -6.82 -7.17
C PHE A 58 2.88 -8.12 -7.99
N ASP A 59 1.83 -8.90 -7.79
CA ASP A 59 1.62 -10.17 -8.48
C ASP A 59 1.43 -9.96 -9.98
N PHE A 60 0.68 -8.92 -10.37
CA PHE A 60 0.48 -8.58 -11.77
C PHE A 60 1.80 -8.33 -12.51
N ILE A 61 2.74 -7.57 -11.92
CA ILE A 61 4.07 -7.35 -12.52
C ILE A 61 4.76 -8.69 -12.80
N HIS A 62 4.74 -9.62 -11.84
CA HIS A 62 5.33 -10.95 -12.02
C HIS A 62 4.64 -11.77 -13.12
N THR A 63 3.30 -11.74 -13.22
CA THR A 63 2.58 -12.44 -14.30
C THR A 63 3.00 -11.95 -15.71
N ARG A 64 3.46 -10.71 -15.81
CA ARG A 64 3.92 -10.11 -17.08
C ARG A 64 5.44 -10.21 -17.27
N ARG A 65 6.11 -10.99 -16.43
CA ARG A 65 7.57 -11.20 -16.37
C ARG A 65 8.36 -9.90 -16.13
N GLY A 66 7.75 -8.93 -15.46
CA GLY A 66 8.43 -7.73 -15.00
C GLY A 66 9.12 -7.95 -13.65
N ARG A 67 9.89 -6.95 -13.21
CA ARG A 67 10.55 -6.98 -11.90
C ARG A 67 9.90 -5.99 -10.94
N VAL A 68 9.57 -6.48 -9.75
CA VAL A 68 9.18 -5.61 -8.63
C VAL A 68 10.43 -5.00 -8.00
N THR A 69 10.41 -3.69 -7.76
CA THR A 69 11.40 -2.93 -7.01
C THR A 69 10.66 -2.12 -5.95
N LEU A 70 10.73 -2.57 -4.69
CA LEU A 70 10.16 -1.85 -3.57
C LEU A 70 11.06 -0.67 -3.20
N LEU A 71 10.45 0.48 -2.90
CA LEU A 71 11.16 1.70 -2.53
C LEU A 71 11.05 1.94 -1.03
N ALA A 72 11.78 2.95 -0.54
CA ALA A 72 11.64 3.39 0.83
C ALA A 72 10.24 3.98 1.06
N LEU A 73 9.71 3.72 2.26
CA LEU A 73 8.50 4.36 2.76
C LEU A 73 8.93 5.39 3.79
N ASP A 74 8.46 6.63 3.63
CA ASP A 74 8.62 7.65 4.65
C ASP A 74 7.74 7.34 5.86
N ALA A 75 8.14 7.85 7.03
CA ALA A 75 7.29 7.78 8.20
C ALA A 75 6.00 8.59 7.97
N PRO A 76 4.83 8.05 8.35
CA PRO A 76 3.56 8.78 8.30
C PRO A 76 3.47 9.87 9.38
#